data_AF-A0A6V8KAB6-F1
#
_entry.id   AF-A0A6V8KAB6-F1
#
_cell.length_a   1.000
_cell.length_b   1.000
_cell.length_c   1.000
_cell.angle_alpha   90.00
_cell.angle_beta   90.00
_cell.angle_gamma   90.00
#
_symmetry.space_group_name_H-M   'P 1'
#
loop_
_entity.id
_entity.type
_entity.pdbx_description
1 polymer ?
#
loop_
_entity_poly.entity_id
_entity_poly.type
_entity_poly.pdbx_seq_one_letter_code
_entity_poly.pdbx_strand_id
1 'polypeptide(L)'
;MTPDIHIVFDCADPDRLARFWMVALPGYDFPHGPPDGFATWEEWADANQIPEDQRNSGRTIVDKEGRRPDIFFLRVPEPKTTKNRVHLDVKAGGPFPDAERRARIEAVGEQLTAAGGSIHRRVDSAEGFWLVMQDPEGNEFCVN
;
A
#
# COMPACT_ATOMS: atom_id res chain seq x y z
N MET A 1 -16.84 1.40 -21.99
CA MET A 1 -15.83 1.17 -20.96
C MET A 1 -16.49 0.30 -19.90
N THR A 2 -15.90 -0.84 -19.55
CA THR A 2 -16.45 -1.70 -18.49
C THR A 2 -16.21 -0.99 -17.15
N PRO A 3 -17.21 -0.93 -16.24
CA PRO A 3 -16.99 -0.41 -14.90
C PRO A 3 -15.88 -1.16 -14.17
N ASP A 4 -15.07 -0.45 -13.41
CA ASP A 4 -13.99 -0.99 -12.58
C ASP A 4 -13.99 -0.33 -11.19
N ILE A 5 -13.24 -0.89 -10.25
CA ILE A 5 -13.13 -0.41 -8.88
C ILE A 5 -11.80 0.32 -8.64
N HIS A 6 -11.83 1.30 -7.74
CA HIS A 6 -10.66 1.98 -7.21
C HIS A 6 -10.67 1.87 -5.68
N ILE A 7 -9.59 1.40 -5.07
CA ILE A 7 -9.48 1.28 -3.62
C ILE A 7 -8.86 2.57 -3.07
N VAL A 8 -9.53 3.21 -2.12
CA VAL A 8 -9.06 4.47 -1.52
C VAL A 8 -8.78 4.27 -0.04
N PHE A 9 -7.62 4.76 0.40
CA PHE A 9 -7.24 4.88 1.80
C PHE A 9 -7.19 6.35 2.20
N ASP A 10 -7.92 6.69 3.25
CA ASP A 10 -7.73 7.94 3.97
C ASP A 10 -6.47 7.82 4.83
N CYS A 11 -5.60 8.83 4.80
CA CYS A 11 -4.29 8.80 5.46
C CYS A 11 -3.78 10.20 5.82
N ALA A 12 -2.69 10.24 6.59
CA ALA A 12 -1.97 11.47 6.93
C ALA A 12 -0.82 11.77 5.95
N ASP A 13 -0.16 10.74 5.42
CA ASP A 13 0.98 10.82 4.53
C ASP A 13 0.83 9.88 3.30
N PRO A 14 0.24 10.40 2.20
CA PRO A 14 0.02 9.61 0.99
C PRO A 14 1.29 9.03 0.35
N ASP A 15 2.39 9.78 0.30
CA ASP A 15 3.66 9.29 -0.28
C ASP A 15 4.26 8.14 0.52
N ARG A 16 4.24 8.23 1.85
CA ARG A 16 4.73 7.17 2.73
C ARG A 16 3.91 5.89 2.57
N LEU A 17 2.58 5.98 2.54
CA LEU A 17 1.74 4.81 2.33
C LEU A 17 1.88 4.23 0.92
N ALA A 18 1.93 5.07 -0.12
CA ALA A 18 2.15 4.62 -1.49
C ALA A 18 3.43 3.79 -1.62
N ARG A 19 4.55 4.28 -1.06
CA ARG A 19 5.83 3.55 -1.10
C ARG A 19 5.77 2.23 -0.33
N PHE A 20 5.12 2.21 0.83
CA PHE A 20 4.92 0.97 1.57
C PHE A 20 4.11 -0.05 0.76
N TRP A 21 2.99 0.37 0.17
CA TRP A 21 2.12 -0.53 -0.58
C TRP A 21 2.72 -1.01 -1.91
N MET A 22 3.62 -0.24 -2.54
CA MET A 22 4.43 -0.73 -3.67
C MET A 22 5.38 -1.87 -3.26
N VAL A 23 5.91 -1.86 -2.03
CA VAL A 23 6.69 -3.00 -1.49
C VAL A 23 5.78 -4.20 -1.20
N ALA A 24 4.58 -3.96 -0.67
CA ALA A 24 3.59 -5.00 -0.39
C ALA A 24 3.01 -5.67 -1.64
N LEU A 25 2.93 -4.93 -2.75
CA LEU A 25 2.31 -5.38 -3.98
C LEU A 25 3.29 -5.20 -5.15
N PRO A 26 4.24 -6.13 -5.35
CA PRO A 26 5.15 -6.09 -6.48
C PRO A 26 4.41 -5.92 -7.82
N GLY A 27 4.96 -5.07 -8.69
CA GLY A 27 4.37 -4.68 -9.97
C GLY A 27 3.46 -3.45 -9.89
N TYR A 28 3.14 -2.95 -8.70
CA TYR A 28 2.59 -1.61 -8.56
C TYR A 28 3.69 -0.55 -8.63
N ASP A 29 3.39 0.57 -9.28
CA ASP A 29 4.26 1.75 -9.32
C ASP A 29 3.40 3.01 -9.46
N PHE A 30 4.02 4.19 -9.40
CA PHE A 30 3.36 5.43 -9.78
C PHE A 30 2.91 5.38 -11.26
N PRO A 31 1.74 5.96 -11.61
CA PRO A 31 1.17 5.87 -12.96
C PRO A 31 2.09 6.50 -14.01
N HIS A 32 2.62 7.68 -13.69
CA HIS A 32 3.47 8.48 -14.56
C HIS A 32 4.47 9.31 -13.72
N GLY A 33 5.59 9.67 -14.35
CA GLY A 33 6.51 10.68 -13.82
C GLY A 33 5.92 12.09 -13.88
N PRO A 34 6.73 13.11 -13.56
CA PRO A 34 6.32 14.51 -13.70
C PRO A 34 5.92 14.82 -15.16
N PRO A 35 5.06 15.82 -15.38
CA PRO A 35 4.67 16.22 -16.74
C PRO A 35 5.84 16.60 -17.64
N ASP A 36 5.64 16.48 -18.95
CA ASP A 36 6.65 16.82 -19.95
C ASP A 36 7.23 18.23 -19.72
N GLY A 37 8.55 18.34 -19.81
CA GLY A 37 9.27 19.59 -19.58
C GLY A 37 9.73 19.82 -18.14
N PHE A 38 9.42 18.92 -17.21
CA PHE A 38 9.89 18.96 -15.83
C PHE A 38 10.70 17.72 -15.48
N ALA A 39 11.83 17.88 -14.77
CA ALA A 39 12.66 16.75 -14.36
C ALA A 39 12.12 16.09 -13.08
N THR A 40 11.42 16.84 -12.25
CA THR A 40 10.87 16.38 -10.97
C THR A 40 9.46 16.88 -10.73
N TRP A 41 8.72 16.23 -9.82
CA TRP A 41 7.41 16.70 -9.39
C TRP A 41 7.51 18.02 -8.60
N GLU A 42 8.62 18.23 -7.90
CA GLU A 42 8.94 19.45 -7.17
C GLU A 42 9.09 20.64 -8.12
N GLU A 43 9.83 20.49 -9.22
CA GLU A 43 9.96 21.53 -10.25
C GLU A 43 8.62 21.88 -10.89
N TRP A 44 7.80 20.88 -11.22
CA TRP A 44 6.45 21.11 -11.73
C TRP A 44 5.58 21.85 -10.71
N ALA A 45 5.63 21.43 -9.44
CA ALA A 45 4.86 22.06 -8.36
C ALA A 45 5.27 23.52 -8.13
N ASP A 46 6.57 23.82 -8.16
CA ASP A 46 7.09 25.18 -8.05
C ASP A 46 6.61 26.05 -9.22
N ALA A 47 6.73 25.56 -10.46
CA ALA A 47 6.31 26.29 -11.66
C ALA A 47 4.80 26.58 -11.69
N ASN A 48 4.00 25.71 -11.08
CA ASN A 48 2.55 25.86 -10.96
C ASN A 48 2.12 26.49 -9.63
N GLN A 49 3.07 26.98 -8.82
CA GLN A 49 2.83 27.65 -7.55
C GLN A 49 1.98 26.83 -6.57
N ILE A 50 2.14 25.50 -6.60
CA ILE A 50 1.43 24.60 -5.71
C ILE A 50 2.01 24.78 -4.29
N PRO A 51 1.17 25.15 -3.30
CA PRO A 51 1.61 25.27 -1.91
C PRO A 51 2.27 23.98 -1.42
N GLU A 52 3.37 24.09 -0.67
CA GLU A 52 4.15 22.95 -0.20
C GLU A 52 3.29 21.94 0.56
N ASP A 53 2.39 22.44 1.40
CA ASP A 53 1.44 21.64 2.15
C ASP A 53 0.44 20.90 1.24
N GLN A 54 0.27 21.27 -0.02
CA GLN A 54 -0.64 20.58 -0.96
C GLN A 54 0.05 19.55 -1.86
N ARG A 55 1.39 19.53 -1.90
CA ARG A 55 2.17 18.65 -2.80
C ARG A 55 2.03 17.16 -2.48
N ASN A 56 1.67 16.83 -1.25
CA ASN A 56 1.38 15.48 -0.77
C ASN A 56 -0.09 15.33 -0.32
N SER A 57 -1.02 15.93 -1.07
CA SER A 57 -2.47 15.80 -0.81
C SER A 57 -3.05 14.45 -1.24
N GLY A 58 -2.38 13.75 -2.15
CA GLY A 58 -2.72 12.39 -2.54
C GLY A 58 -1.69 11.72 -3.42
N ARG A 59 -1.74 10.39 -3.48
CA ARG A 59 -0.88 9.55 -4.32
C ARG A 59 -1.64 8.33 -4.82
N THR A 60 -1.52 8.04 -6.12
CA THR A 60 -2.07 6.82 -6.73
C THR A 60 -0.93 5.89 -7.09
N ILE A 61 -1.10 4.60 -6.84
CA ILE A 61 -0.27 3.53 -7.39
C ILE A 61 -1.15 2.65 -8.29
N VAL A 62 -0.57 2.18 -9.38
CA VAL A 62 -1.28 1.39 -10.40
C VAL A 62 -0.54 0.09 -10.65
N ASP A 63 -1.28 -0.97 -10.94
CA ASP A 63 -0.67 -2.20 -11.45
C ASP A 63 -0.16 -1.95 -12.86
N LYS A 64 1.16 -2.05 -13.08
CA LYS A 64 1.75 -1.74 -14.40
C LYS A 64 1.31 -2.69 -15.51
N GLU A 65 0.74 -3.83 -15.15
CA GLU A 65 0.14 -4.78 -16.08
C GLU A 65 -1.38 -4.60 -16.24
N GLY A 66 -1.99 -3.66 -15.52
CA GLY A 66 -3.40 -3.28 -15.65
C GLY A 66 -4.38 -4.40 -15.30
N ARG A 67 -4.00 -5.34 -14.42
CA ARG A 67 -4.83 -6.51 -14.06
C ARG A 67 -5.53 -6.38 -12.72
N ARG A 68 -5.05 -5.47 -11.87
CA ARG A 68 -5.53 -5.28 -10.50
C ARG A 68 -6.01 -3.83 -10.34
N PRO A 69 -6.97 -3.57 -9.42
CA PRO A 69 -7.45 -2.23 -9.16
C PRO A 69 -6.35 -1.24 -8.79
N ASP A 70 -6.51 0.01 -9.18
CA ASP A 70 -5.66 1.08 -8.66
C ASP A 70 -5.87 1.25 -7.14
N ILE A 71 -4.87 1.84 -6.49
CA ILE A 71 -4.95 2.20 -5.07
C ILE A 71 -4.58 3.68 -4.94
N PHE A 72 -5.46 4.44 -4.28
CA PHE A 72 -5.26 5.86 -4.02
C PHE A 72 -5.20 6.14 -2.52
N PHE A 73 -4.19 6.90 -2.13
CA PHE A 73 -3.99 7.39 -0.78
C PHE A 73 -4.38 8.87 -0.77
N LEU A 74 -5.45 9.18 -0.06
CA LEU A 74 -6.00 10.54 0.06
C LEU A 74 -5.63 11.10 1.42
N ARG A 75 -5.04 12.30 1.44
CA ARG A 75 -4.77 12.97 2.70
C ARG A 75 -6.06 13.55 3.27
N VAL A 76 -6.38 13.18 4.52
CA VAL A 76 -7.49 13.75 5.28
C VAL A 76 -6.99 14.32 6.61
N PRO A 77 -7.64 15.35 7.19
CA PRO A 77 -7.24 15.92 8.47
C PRO A 77 -7.61 15.02 9.67
N GLU A 78 -8.58 14.12 9.53
CA GLU A 78 -9.05 13.26 10.60
C GLU A 78 -8.11 12.07 10.85
N PRO A 79 -7.66 11.84 12.08
CA PRO A 79 -6.90 10.63 12.40
C PRO A 79 -7.80 9.39 12.42
N LYS A 80 -7.21 8.22 12.19
CA LYS A 80 -7.89 6.93 12.37
C LYS A 80 -8.34 6.74 13.82
N THR A 81 -9.63 6.51 14.02
CA THR A 81 -10.22 6.33 15.36
C THR A 81 -10.65 4.89 15.66
N THR A 82 -10.88 4.06 14.65
CA THR A 82 -11.32 2.67 14.80
C THR A 82 -10.69 1.77 13.75
N LYS A 83 -10.85 0.44 13.89
CA LYS A 83 -10.39 -0.54 12.90
C LYS A 83 -11.10 -0.36 11.55
N ASN A 84 -10.33 -0.45 10.46
CA ASN A 84 -10.85 -0.47 9.09
C ASN A 84 -11.97 -1.51 8.93
N ARG A 85 -13.09 -1.10 8.32
CA ARG A 85 -14.25 -1.97 8.06
C ARG A 85 -14.14 -2.75 6.75
N VAL A 86 -13.05 -2.52 6.02
CA VAL A 86 -12.60 -3.32 4.88
C VAL A 86 -11.39 -4.12 5.33
N HIS A 87 -11.33 -5.39 4.92
CA HIS A 87 -10.20 -6.28 5.20
C HIS A 87 -9.43 -6.51 3.91
N LEU A 88 -8.11 -6.31 3.95
CA LEU A 88 -7.22 -6.55 2.80
C LEU A 88 -6.26 -7.67 3.10
N ASP A 89 -6.08 -8.56 2.13
CA ASP A 89 -5.19 -9.71 2.20
C ASP A 89 -4.12 -9.62 1.11
N VAL A 90 -2.86 -9.59 1.52
CA VAL A 90 -1.69 -9.76 0.66
C VAL A 90 -1.39 -11.26 0.58
N LYS A 91 -1.68 -11.86 -0.57
CA LYS A 91 -1.49 -13.29 -0.82
C LYS A 91 -0.03 -13.59 -1.17
N ALA A 92 0.75 -13.99 -0.18
CA ALA A 92 2.17 -14.37 -0.27
C ALA A 92 2.40 -15.89 -0.27
N GLY A 93 1.44 -16.68 0.22
CA GLY A 93 1.61 -18.11 0.46
C GLY A 93 1.68 -18.99 -0.77
N GLY A 94 1.03 -18.60 -1.88
CA GLY A 94 1.06 -19.32 -3.17
C GLY A 94 0.58 -20.79 -3.11
N PRO A 95 0.77 -21.59 -4.18
CA PRO A 95 0.40 -23.00 -4.21
C PRO A 95 1.51 -23.92 -3.64
N PHE A 96 2.11 -23.55 -2.51
CA PHE A 96 3.24 -24.29 -1.90
C PHE A 96 2.83 -25.15 -0.70
N PRO A 97 3.61 -26.17 -0.31
CA PRO A 97 3.37 -26.92 0.94
C PRO A 97 3.43 -26.02 2.18
N ASP A 98 2.77 -26.42 3.28
CA ASP A 98 2.54 -25.55 4.44
C ASP A 98 3.80 -24.98 5.08
N ALA A 99 4.88 -25.77 5.18
CA ALA A 99 6.14 -25.30 5.72
C ALA A 99 6.75 -24.18 4.85
N GLU A 100 6.69 -24.33 3.52
CA GLU A 100 7.19 -23.33 2.58
C GLU A 100 6.26 -22.10 2.55
N ARG A 101 4.94 -22.31 2.58
CA ARG A 101 3.94 -21.25 2.68
C ARG A 101 4.19 -20.35 3.89
N ARG A 102 4.37 -20.96 5.08
CA ARG A 102 4.70 -20.23 6.31
C ARG A 102 6.00 -19.44 6.18
N ALA A 103 7.06 -20.05 5.65
CA ALA A 103 8.34 -19.37 5.46
C ALA A 103 8.21 -18.15 4.53
N ARG A 104 7.44 -18.27 3.44
CA ARG A 104 7.16 -17.16 2.52
C ARG A 104 6.36 -16.04 3.18
N ILE A 105 5.34 -16.38 3.95
CA ILE A 105 4.52 -15.42 4.70
C ILE A 105 5.37 -14.65 5.73
N GLU A 106 6.22 -15.33 6.50
CA GLU A 106 7.13 -14.67 7.44
C GLU A 106 8.14 -13.78 6.72
N ALA A 107 8.74 -14.24 5.61
CA ALA A 107 9.68 -13.44 4.83
C ALA A 107 9.05 -12.15 4.28
N VAL A 108 7.81 -12.23 3.77
CA VAL A 108 7.06 -11.03 3.35
C VAL A 108 6.76 -10.14 4.55
N GLY A 109 6.35 -10.69 5.70
CA GLY A 109 6.13 -9.92 6.92
C GLY A 109 7.38 -9.15 7.39
N GLU A 110 8.55 -9.79 7.33
CA GLU A 110 9.84 -9.17 7.65
C GLU A 110 10.18 -8.04 6.66
N GLN A 111 10.00 -8.27 5.36
CA GLN A 111 10.20 -7.26 4.32
C GLN A 111 9.30 -6.03 4.55
N LEU A 112 8.02 -6.25 4.88
CA LEU A 112 7.08 -5.16 5.14
C LEU A 112 7.35 -4.45 6.47
N THR A 113 7.87 -5.16 7.47
CA THR A 113 8.36 -4.52 8.70
C THR A 113 9.54 -3.60 8.40
N ALA A 114 10.48 -4.04 7.55
CA ALA A 114 11.60 -3.21 7.11
C ALA A 114 11.16 -1.98 6.29
N ALA A 115 10.02 -2.08 5.58
CA ALA A 115 9.41 -0.95 4.86
C ALA A 115 8.61 0.02 5.76
N GLY A 116 8.57 -0.22 7.08
CA GLY A 116 7.94 0.67 8.05
C GLY A 116 6.56 0.24 8.54
N GLY A 117 6.09 -0.95 8.15
CA GLY A 117 4.93 -1.60 8.77
C GLY A 117 5.30 -2.32 10.07
N SER A 118 4.35 -3.06 10.64
CA SER A 118 4.59 -3.88 11.82
C SER A 118 3.75 -5.16 11.83
N ILE A 119 4.29 -6.23 12.41
CA ILE A 119 3.55 -7.47 12.65
C ILE A 119 2.78 -7.30 13.97
N HIS A 120 1.47 -7.18 13.88
CA HIS A 120 0.59 -7.07 15.03
C HIS A 120 0.31 -8.43 15.67
N ARG A 121 0.10 -9.48 14.86
CA ARG A 121 -0.17 -10.83 15.35
C ARG A 121 0.27 -11.89 14.35
N ARG A 122 0.86 -12.98 14.86
CA ARG A 122 1.04 -14.24 14.14
C ARG A 122 -0.13 -15.15 14.47
N VAL A 123 -0.85 -15.65 13.47
CA VAL A 123 -1.97 -16.56 13.67
C VAL A 123 -1.63 -17.91 13.08
N ASP A 124 -1.77 -18.94 13.89
CA ASP A 124 -1.54 -20.34 13.55
C ASP A 124 -2.77 -21.14 14.00
N SER A 125 -3.60 -21.53 13.06
CA SER A 125 -4.87 -22.20 13.34
C SER A 125 -5.12 -23.34 12.36
N ALA A 126 -6.19 -24.10 12.59
CA ALA A 126 -6.65 -25.12 11.66
C ALA A 126 -7.02 -24.56 10.26
N GLU A 127 -7.24 -23.25 10.16
CA GLU A 127 -7.55 -22.53 8.90
C GLU A 127 -6.29 -22.10 8.14
N GLY A 128 -5.11 -22.26 8.76
CA GLY A 128 -3.81 -21.96 8.18
C GLY A 128 -2.98 -21.01 9.03
N PHE A 129 -1.92 -20.50 8.41
CA PHE A 129 -0.99 -19.56 9.01
C PHE A 129 -1.06 -18.22 8.26
N TRP A 130 -1.13 -17.11 9.00
CA TRP A 130 -1.06 -15.77 8.44
C TRP A 130 -0.54 -14.75 9.46
N LEU A 131 -0.10 -13.61 8.95
CA LEU A 131 0.26 -12.45 9.77
C LEU A 131 -0.87 -11.43 9.70
N VAL A 132 -1.30 -10.91 10.86
CA VAL A 132 -2.01 -9.64 10.93
C VAL A 132 -0.95 -8.55 11.03
N MET A 133 -0.92 -7.68 10.03
CA MET A 133 0.02 -6.58 9.86
C MET A 133 -0.67 -5.24 10.06
N GLN A 134 0.13 -4.23 10.37
CA GLN A 134 -0.25 -2.82 10.28
C GLN A 134 0.70 -2.10 9.33
N ASP A 135 0.16 -1.25 8.47
CA ASP A 135 0.95 -0.34 7.63
C ASP A 135 1.58 0.80 8.48
N PRO A 136 2.37 1.71 7.89
CA PRO A 136 3.03 2.79 8.61
C PRO A 136 2.11 3.76 9.37
N GLU A 137 0.80 3.74 9.09
CA GLU A 137 -0.24 4.55 9.75
C GLU A 137 -1.20 3.72 10.62
N GLY A 138 -0.92 2.42 10.79
CA GLY A 138 -1.72 1.54 11.64
C GLY A 138 -2.94 0.93 10.96
N ASN A 139 -3.07 1.04 9.63
CA ASN A 139 -4.13 0.35 8.89
C ASN A 139 -3.89 -1.15 8.89
N GLU A 140 -4.91 -1.91 9.25
CA GLU A 140 -4.80 -3.36 9.41
C GLU A 140 -4.98 -4.10 8.08
N PHE A 141 -4.10 -5.07 7.80
CA PHE A 141 -4.20 -6.01 6.67
C PHE A 141 -3.60 -7.38 7.05
N CYS A 142 -3.85 -8.43 6.27
CA CYS A 142 -3.21 -9.73 6.48
C CYS A 142 -2.20 -10.08 5.39
N VAL A 143 -1.20 -10.90 5.74
CA VAL A 143 -0.32 -11.60 4.79
C VAL A 143 -0.58 -13.10 4.95
N ASN A 144 -1.04 -13.76 3.88
CA ASN A 144 -1.48 -15.18 3.89
C ASN A 144 -1.00 -15.97 2.67
#